data_AF-A0A916MIK0-F1
#
_entry.id   AF-A0A916MIK0-F1
#
_cell.length_a   1.000
_cell.length_b   1.000
_cell.length_c   1.000
_cell.angle_alpha   90.00
_cell.angle_beta   90.00
_cell.angle_gamma   90.00
#
_symmetry.space_group_name_H-M   'P 1'
#
loop_
_entity.id
_entity.type
_entity.pdbx_description
1 polymer ?
#
loop_
_entity_poly.entity_id
_entity_poly.type
_entity_poly.pdbx_seq_one_letter_code
_entity_poly.pdbx_strand_id
1 'polypeptide(L)'
;MKNLPAREKLDLAEKVSQYLVLAGALDKNSAIEDFERANELSLELAMLLPTAVYRSMVEAASHPNAKCNPASVAIMMRSELIAPDEGALAAEHVAFHSPVAPERPKGKAH
;
A
#
# COMPACT_ATOMS: atom_id res chain seq x y z
N MET A 1 18.70 5.28 -6.00
CA MET A 1 17.70 4.46 -6.69
C MET A 1 17.79 4.72 -8.18
N LYS A 2 17.47 3.74 -9.03
CA LYS A 2 17.35 3.98 -10.48
C LYS A 2 16.28 5.04 -10.70
N ASN A 3 16.57 6.09 -11.46
CA ASN A 3 15.55 7.03 -11.92
C ASN A 3 14.72 6.31 -12.98
N LEU A 4 13.67 5.62 -12.52
CA LEU A 4 12.71 4.99 -13.41
C LEU A 4 11.96 6.08 -14.20
N PRO A 5 11.69 5.87 -15.50
CA PRO A 5 10.77 6.70 -16.26
C PRO A 5 9.41 6.86 -15.56
N ALA A 6 8.72 7.98 -15.81
CA ALA A 6 7.43 8.27 -15.19
C ALA A 6 6.39 7.16 -15.39
N ARG A 7 6.38 6.53 -16.57
CA ARG A 7 5.49 5.41 -16.87
C ARG A 7 5.72 4.20 -15.95
N GLU A 8 6.97 3.80 -15.78
CA GLU A 8 7.34 2.66 -14.92
C GLU A 8 6.99 2.93 -13.45
N LYS A 9 7.06 4.20 -13.00
CA LYS A 9 6.62 4.60 -11.65
C LYS A 9 5.11 4.46 -11.46
N LEU A 10 4.32 4.79 -12.49
CA LEU A 10 2.86 4.62 -12.46
C LEU A 10 2.48 3.13 -12.50
N ASP A 11 3.17 2.33 -13.32
CA ASP A 11 2.97 0.88 -13.36
C ASP A 11 3.30 0.23 -11.99
N LEU A 12 4.34 0.71 -11.30
CA LEU A 12 4.64 0.29 -9.93
C LEU A 12 3.56 0.71 -8.94
N ALA A 13 3.05 1.94 -9.04
CA ALA A 13 1.97 2.42 -8.18
C ALA A 13 0.71 1.57 -8.34
N GLU A 14 0.37 1.19 -9.57
CA GLU A 14 -0.73 0.28 -9.88
C GLU A 14 -0.52 -1.07 -9.19
N LYS A 15 0.64 -1.71 -9.36
CA LYS A 15 0.94 -3.01 -8.73
C LYS A 15 0.90 -2.98 -7.21
N VAL A 16 1.43 -1.92 -6.59
CA VAL A 16 1.34 -1.72 -5.13
C VAL A 16 -0.12 -1.62 -4.69
N SER A 17 -0.95 -0.86 -5.42
CA SER A 17 -2.37 -0.74 -5.10
C SER A 17 -3.11 -2.08 -5.24
N GLN A 18 -2.84 -2.84 -6.32
CA GLN A 18 -3.41 -4.17 -6.53
C GLN A 18 -3.02 -5.12 -5.39
N TYR A 19 -1.74 -5.14 -5.00
CA TYR A 19 -1.27 -5.99 -3.92
C TYR A 19 -1.93 -5.64 -2.58
N LEU A 20 -1.96 -4.36 -2.20
CA LEU A 20 -2.54 -3.92 -0.93
C LEU A 20 -4.02 -4.30 -0.82
N VAL A 21 -4.79 -4.18 -1.91
CA VAL A 21 -6.21 -4.55 -1.92
C VAL A 21 -6.39 -6.06 -1.89
N LEU A 22 -5.69 -6.79 -2.77
CA LEU A 22 -5.81 -8.24 -2.87
C LEU A 22 -5.35 -8.92 -1.59
N ALA A 23 -4.11 -8.68 -1.17
CA ALA A 23 -3.52 -9.34 0.00
C ALA A 23 -4.23 -8.94 1.30
N GLY A 24 -4.71 -7.69 1.42
CA GLY A 24 -5.47 -7.23 2.57
C GLY A 24 -6.89 -7.81 2.68
N ALA A 25 -7.41 -8.41 1.60
CA ALA A 25 -8.73 -9.05 1.57
C ALA A 25 -8.67 -10.58 1.66
N LEU A 26 -7.48 -11.19 1.55
CA LEU A 26 -7.32 -12.64 1.62
C LEU A 26 -7.72 -13.18 2.98
N ASP A 27 -8.46 -14.29 2.94
CA ASP A 27 -8.81 -15.09 4.11
C ASP A 27 -8.69 -16.58 3.79
N LYS A 28 -8.92 -17.45 4.79
CA LYS A 28 -8.82 -18.90 4.65
C LYS A 28 -9.80 -19.53 3.64
N ASN A 29 -10.80 -18.79 3.18
CA ASN A 29 -11.81 -19.24 2.22
C ASN A 29 -11.56 -18.69 0.81
N SER A 30 -10.56 -17.83 0.65
CA SER A 30 -10.20 -17.22 -0.64
C SER A 30 -9.70 -18.28 -1.63
N ALA A 31 -9.85 -18.02 -2.93
CA ALA A 31 -9.44 -18.94 -3.97
C ALA A 31 -7.91 -19.08 -3.99
N ILE A 32 -7.40 -20.24 -4.39
CA ILE A 32 -5.95 -20.47 -4.41
C ILE A 32 -5.25 -19.52 -5.38
N GLU A 33 -5.93 -19.18 -6.47
CA GLU A 33 -5.48 -18.23 -7.49
C GLU A 33 -5.27 -16.82 -6.90
N ASP A 34 -6.06 -16.41 -5.91
CA ASP A 34 -5.90 -15.12 -5.25
C ASP A 34 -4.61 -15.08 -4.40
N PHE A 35 -4.29 -16.20 -3.72
CA PHE A 35 -3.02 -16.36 -3.01
C PHE A 35 -1.84 -16.36 -3.97
N GLU A 36 -1.93 -17.11 -5.07
CA GLU A 36 -0.89 -17.15 -6.10
C GLU A 36 -0.65 -15.76 -6.70
N ARG A 37 -1.72 -15.02 -7.00
CA ARG A 37 -1.63 -13.67 -7.54
C ARG A 37 -1.03 -12.67 -6.55
N ALA A 38 -1.41 -12.75 -5.26
CA ALA A 38 -0.80 -11.93 -4.23
C ALA A 38 0.70 -12.22 -4.07
N ASN A 39 1.09 -13.50 -4.12
CA ASN A 39 2.48 -13.92 -4.05
C ASN A 39 3.29 -13.43 -5.26
N GLU A 40 2.75 -13.55 -6.47
CA GLU A 40 3.37 -13.05 -7.70
C GLU A 40 3.66 -11.55 -7.59
N LEU A 41 2.64 -10.76 -7.20
CA LEU A 41 2.80 -9.33 -6.97
C LEU A 41 3.83 -9.03 -5.88
N SER A 42 3.80 -9.75 -4.76
CA SER A 42 4.76 -9.55 -3.66
C SER A 42 6.20 -9.77 -4.11
N LEU A 43 6.47 -10.84 -4.86
CA LEU A 43 7.81 -11.16 -5.35
C LEU A 43 8.28 -10.13 -6.38
N GLU A 44 7.41 -9.72 -7.30
CA GLU A 44 7.75 -8.69 -8.27
C GLU A 44 8.09 -7.36 -7.59
N LEU A 45 7.25 -6.93 -6.65
CA LEU A 45 7.44 -5.69 -5.92
C LEU A 45 8.69 -5.73 -5.01
N ALA A 46 9.06 -6.89 -4.48
CA ALA A 46 10.31 -7.06 -3.73
C ALA A 46 11.56 -6.79 -4.57
N MET A 47 11.51 -7.05 -5.88
CA MET A 47 12.62 -6.79 -6.81
C MET A 47 12.72 -5.33 -7.23
N LEU A 48 11.62 -4.58 -7.19
CA LEU A 48 11.52 -3.25 -7.80
C LEU A 48 11.43 -2.11 -6.78
N LEU A 49 10.79 -2.35 -5.63
CA LEU A 49 10.57 -1.31 -4.63
C LEU A 49 11.79 -1.09 -3.74
N PRO A 50 11.97 0.15 -3.24
CA PRO A 50 12.88 0.40 -2.13
C PRO A 50 12.51 -0.44 -0.91
N THR A 51 13.52 -0.90 -0.17
CA THR A 51 13.32 -1.76 1.02
C THR A 51 12.33 -1.17 2.03
N ALA A 52 12.37 0.14 2.27
CA ALA A 52 11.47 0.81 3.21
C ALA A 52 10.00 0.77 2.75
N VAL A 53 9.77 1.02 1.45
CA VAL A 53 8.44 0.96 0.82
C VAL A 53 7.92 -0.48 0.84
N TYR A 54 8.73 -1.45 0.40
CA TYR A 54 8.32 -2.85 0.36
C TYR A 54 7.91 -3.38 1.75
N ARG A 55 8.72 -3.09 2.78
CA ARG A 55 8.39 -3.50 4.16
C ARG A 55 7.09 -2.87 4.65
N SER A 56 6.90 -1.59 4.40
CA SER A 56 5.68 -0.88 4.78
C SER A 56 4.46 -1.42 4.04
N MET A 57 4.61 -1.78 2.77
CA MET A 57 3.56 -2.38 1.95
C MET A 57 3.12 -3.74 2.51
N VAL A 58 4.05 -4.64 2.81
CA VAL A 58 3.73 -5.97 3.37
C VAL A 58 3.09 -5.84 4.75
N GLU A 59 3.63 -5.00 5.63
CA GLU A 59 3.05 -4.75 6.96
C GLU A 59 1.63 -4.18 6.85
N ALA A 60 1.41 -3.21 5.96
CA ALA A 60 0.09 -2.61 5.74
C ALA A 60 -0.94 -3.59 5.19
N ALA A 61 -0.52 -4.60 4.41
CA ALA A 61 -1.41 -5.62 3.87
C ALA A 61 -1.76 -6.70 4.90
N SER A 62 -0.78 -7.15 5.69
CA SER A 62 -0.97 -8.29 6.61
C SER A 62 -1.37 -7.88 8.02
N HIS A 63 -0.85 -6.76 8.53
CA HIS A 63 -1.04 -6.30 9.91
C HIS A 63 -1.29 -4.77 9.96
N PRO A 64 -2.33 -4.26 9.29
CA PRO A 64 -2.60 -2.83 9.26
C PRO A 64 -2.83 -2.27 10.66
N ASN A 65 -2.24 -1.11 10.93
CA ASN A 65 -2.42 -0.35 12.16
C ASN A 65 -2.47 1.16 11.89
N ALA A 66 -2.63 1.95 12.95
CA ALA A 66 -2.78 3.41 12.83
C ALA A 66 -1.57 4.10 12.17
N LYS A 67 -0.37 3.52 12.27
CA LYS A 67 0.88 4.08 11.71
C LYS A 67 1.27 3.47 10.37
N CYS A 68 0.91 2.21 10.13
CA CYS A 68 1.24 1.48 8.92
C CYS A 68 -0.03 0.83 8.36
N ASN A 69 -0.56 1.41 7.29
CA ASN A 69 -1.78 1.00 6.60
C ASN A 69 -1.68 1.40 5.11
N PRO A 70 -2.61 0.94 4.24
CA PRO A 70 -2.54 1.23 2.81
C PRO A 70 -2.41 2.72 2.47
N ALA A 71 -3.06 3.61 3.24
CA ALA A 71 -2.95 5.05 3.03
C ALA A 71 -1.53 5.58 3.30
N SER A 72 -0.89 5.15 4.38
CA SER A 72 0.50 5.52 4.67
C SER A 72 1.49 5.05 3.59
N VAL A 73 1.24 3.88 2.99
CA VAL A 73 2.06 3.34 1.90
C VAL A 73 1.86 4.15 0.62
N ALA A 74 0.62 4.53 0.29
CA ALA A 74 0.34 5.41 -0.84
C ALA A 74 1.05 6.78 -0.70
N ILE A 75 1.05 7.35 0.51
CA ILE A 75 1.78 8.59 0.80
C ILE A 75 3.29 8.40 0.62
N MET A 76 3.85 7.31 1.16
CA MET A 76 5.27 6.99 1.03
C MET A 76 5.69 6.79 -0.44
N MET A 77 4.89 6.05 -1.22
CA MET A 77 5.08 5.89 -2.67
C MET A 77 5.06 7.24 -3.38
N ARG A 78 4.11 8.11 -3.03
CA ARG A 78 4.01 9.44 -3.62
C ARG A 78 5.25 10.28 -3.32
N SER A 79 5.69 10.34 -2.06
CA SER A 79 6.84 11.15 -1.65
C SER A 79 8.19 10.61 -2.14
N GLU A 80 8.35 9.28 -2.25
CA GLU A 80 9.65 8.69 -2.59
C GLU A 80 9.83 8.43 -4.09
N LEU A 81 8.75 8.15 -4.81
CA LEU A 81 8.84 7.62 -6.17
C LEU A 81 8.11 8.48 -7.20
N ILE A 82 6.89 8.94 -6.91
CA ILE A 82 5.99 9.49 -7.93
C ILE A 82 6.12 11.01 -8.05
N ALA A 83 5.93 11.73 -6.94
CA ALA A 83 5.82 13.17 -6.90
C ALA A 83 6.54 13.75 -5.66
N PRO A 84 7.88 13.58 -5.57
CA PRO A 84 8.67 14.03 -4.41
C PRO A 84 8.62 15.55 -4.21
N ASP A 85 8.39 16.31 -5.28
CA ASP A 85 8.35 17.77 -5.27
C ASP A 85 6.93 18.33 -5.09
N GLU A 86 5.91 17.46 -5.08
CA GLU A 86 4.56 17.89 -4.74
C GLU A 86 4.34 17.77 -3.24
N GLY A 87 3.84 18.85 -2.62
CA GLY A 87 3.64 18.96 -1.17
C GLY A 87 2.98 17.75 -0.49
N ALA A 88 3.16 17.65 0.82
CA ALA A 88 2.77 16.46 1.58
C ALA A 88 1.25 16.18 1.54
N LEU A 89 0.90 14.93 1.24
CA LEU A 89 -0.46 14.41 1.40
C LEU A 89 -0.61 13.87 2.83
N ALA A 90 -1.59 14.37 3.59
CA ALA A 90 -1.92 13.85 4.91
C ALA A 90 -2.73 12.55 4.81
N ALA A 91 -2.57 11.64 5.78
CA ALA A 91 -3.27 10.36 5.81
C ALA A 91 -4.81 10.50 5.78
N GLU A 92 -5.33 11.54 6.42
CA GLU A 92 -6.76 11.89 6.44
C GLU A 92 -7.34 12.29 5.07
N HIS A 93 -6.48 12.64 4.10
CA HIS A 93 -6.90 12.94 2.74
C HIS A 93 -6.99 11.69 1.84
N VAL A 94 -6.54 10.53 2.32
CA VAL A 94 -6.58 9.28 1.55
C VAL A 94 -7.87 8.53 1.89
N ALA A 95 -8.76 8.42 0.90
CA ALA A 95 -9.98 7.64 1.05
C ALA A 95 -9.66 6.14 0.98
N PHE A 96 -10.29 5.36 1.87
CA PHE A 96 -10.26 3.91 1.84
C PHE A 96 -11.68 3.36 2.03
N HIS A 97 -12.10 2.49 1.11
CA HIS A 97 -13.41 1.86 1.15
C HIS A 97 -13.23 0.39 1.53
N SER A 98 -13.83 -0.02 2.64
CA SER A 98 -13.83 -1.41 3.10
C SER A 98 -15.21 -1.76 3.64
N PRO A 99 -15.70 -3.00 3.42
CA PRO A 99 -16.93 -3.47 4.05
C PRO A 99 -16.81 -3.55 5.58
N VAL A 100 -15.59 -3.65 6.11
CA VAL A 100 -15.30 -3.60 7.55
C VAL A 100 -14.80 -2.19 7.86
N ALA A 101 -15.61 -1.42 8.60
CA ALA A 101 -15.22 -0.07 9.00
C ALA A 101 -13.93 -0.11 9.82
N PRO A 102 -12.89 0.69 9.49
CA PRO A 102 -11.79 0.86 10.41
C PRO A 102 -12.36 1.51 11.68
N GLU A 103 -12.08 0.94 12.86
CA GLU A 103 -12.40 1.58 14.12
C GLU A 103 -11.81 3.00 14.08
N ARG A 104 -12.67 4.02 14.01
CA ARG A 104 -12.22 5.41 14.11
C ARG A 104 -11.44 5.51 15.42
N PRO A 105 -10.21 6.04 15.42
CA PRO A 105 -9.52 6.32 16.67
C PRO A 105 -10.44 7.22 17.48
N LYS A 106 -10.85 6.75 18.67
CA LYS A 106 -11.63 7.56 19.62
C LYS A 106 -10.75 8.74 20.02
N GLY A 107 -10.88 9.85 19.30
CA GLY A 107 -10.35 11.13 19.74
C GLY A 107 -10.92 11.39 21.13
N LYS A 108 -10.04 11.58 22.12
CA LYS A 108 -10.47 12.10 23.42
C LYS A 108 -11.07 13.48 23.14
N ALA A 109 -12.38 13.60 23.34
CA ALA A 109 -13.03 14.90 23.40
C ALA A 109 -12.36 15.71 24.52
N HIS A 110 -11.88 16.90 24.16
CA HIS A 110 -11.48 17.94 25.09
C HIS A 110 -12.70 18.54 25.80
#